data_AF-A0ABD0X493-F1
#
_entry.id   AF-A0ABD0X493-F1
#
_cell.length_a   1.000
_cell.length_b   1.000
_cell.length_c   1.000
_cell.angle_alpha   90.00
_cell.angle_beta   90.00
_cell.angle_gamma   90.00
#
_symmetry.space_group_name_H-M   'P 1'
#
loop_
_entity.id
_entity.type
_entity.pdbx_description
1 polymer ?
#
loop_
_entity_poly.entity_id
_entity_poly.type
_entity_poly.pdbx_seq_one_letter_code
_entity_poly.pdbx_strand_id
1 'polypeptide(L)'
;MEAHGMRIVVRYFLSELVLCLVLVFFKPVDTVEVISQTGPVISLVGDDVILPCTLISSDGPVNAAQVALEWQRADLKQEVHFYTDSRDSNVDQNPSYRGRTSLFREELKNGNISLKLTSVKLSDAGNYSCYVPSLDKEQKAFVQLVVGAVSQPVISVLGPKDDGVVLKCESGGWYPEPKMTWLDSDGSILPDGPTETQKDAAGRYTVRGEVTVKKTENNRFICRVNQQQINKIKETLIDVPDEAFAKSHGGLIAGVLIAVLHSCCCSWRCWCLHVERKKSKFNLPSILNYSQEITQNSASQSNV
;
A
#
# COMPACT_ATOMS: atom_id res chain seq x y z
N MET A 1 64.17 11.14 -58.37
CA MET A 1 62.88 11.14 -57.65
C MET A 1 62.44 9.74 -57.19
N GLU A 2 62.98 8.65 -57.75
CA GLU A 2 62.47 7.28 -57.46
C GLU A 2 62.93 6.69 -56.12
N ALA A 3 64.17 6.93 -55.70
CA ALA A 3 64.70 6.37 -54.45
C ALA A 3 64.03 6.94 -53.18
N HIS A 4 63.49 8.15 -53.25
CA HIS A 4 62.83 8.81 -52.12
C HIS A 4 61.39 8.32 -51.92
N GLY A 5 60.67 8.05 -53.00
CA GLY A 5 59.33 7.44 -52.95
C GLY A 5 59.38 6.00 -52.43
N MET A 6 60.38 5.22 -52.85
CA MET A 6 60.54 3.82 -52.41
C MET A 6 60.85 3.69 -50.91
N ARG A 7 61.65 4.61 -50.35
CA ARG A 7 61.94 4.65 -48.89
C ARG A 7 60.70 4.98 -48.05
N ILE A 8 59.81 5.83 -48.55
CA ILE A 8 58.56 6.19 -47.87
C ILE A 8 57.62 4.97 -47.86
N VAL A 9 57.47 4.32 -49.01
CA VAL A 9 56.63 3.11 -49.15
C VAL A 9 57.12 1.98 -48.24
N VAL A 10 58.43 1.70 -48.19
CA VAL A 10 58.99 0.67 -47.30
C VAL A 10 58.77 0.99 -45.81
N ARG A 11 58.84 2.27 -45.41
CA ARG A 11 58.54 2.68 -44.03
C ARG A 11 57.09 2.46 -43.65
N TYR A 12 56.15 2.76 -44.55
CA TYR A 12 54.73 2.47 -44.35
C TYR A 12 54.47 0.96 -44.24
N PHE A 13 55.05 0.15 -45.13
CA PHE A 13 54.90 -1.31 -45.04
C PHE A 13 55.51 -1.89 -43.76
N LEU A 14 56.67 -1.39 -43.32
CA LEU A 14 57.28 -1.80 -42.06
C LEU A 14 56.44 -1.36 -40.85
N SER A 15 55.83 -0.17 -40.86
CA SER A 15 54.97 0.27 -39.75
C SER A 15 53.68 -0.53 -39.66
N GLU A 16 53.02 -0.82 -40.79
CA GLU A 16 51.82 -1.67 -40.83
C GLU A 16 52.14 -3.11 -40.42
N LEU A 17 53.30 -3.64 -40.84
CA LEU A 17 53.76 -4.96 -40.42
C LEU A 17 54.02 -5.00 -38.91
N VAL A 18 54.70 -3.99 -38.34
CA VAL A 18 54.94 -3.90 -36.89
C VAL A 18 53.61 -3.77 -36.13
N LEU A 19 52.66 -2.97 -36.62
CA LEU A 19 51.33 -2.85 -36.02
C LEU A 19 50.56 -4.17 -36.07
N CYS A 20 50.57 -4.88 -37.20
CA CYS A 20 50.00 -6.22 -37.32
C CYS A 20 50.66 -7.22 -36.37
N LEU A 21 52.00 -7.22 -36.28
CA LEU A 21 52.72 -8.10 -35.36
C LEU A 21 52.35 -7.76 -33.90
N VAL A 22 52.20 -6.48 -33.55
CA VAL A 22 51.73 -6.07 -32.22
C VAL A 22 50.32 -6.59 -31.96
N LEU A 23 49.37 -6.46 -32.90
CA LEU A 23 48.00 -6.95 -32.73
C LEU A 23 47.89 -8.48 -32.72
N VAL A 24 48.77 -9.19 -33.41
CA VAL A 24 48.81 -10.67 -33.46
C VAL A 24 49.48 -11.26 -32.22
N PHE A 25 50.55 -10.62 -31.71
CA PHE A 25 51.32 -11.12 -30.56
C PHE A 25 50.85 -10.58 -29.21
N PHE A 26 50.27 -9.37 -29.15
CA PHE A 26 49.64 -8.84 -27.95
C PHE A 26 48.12 -9.05 -28.02
N LYS A 27 47.68 -10.27 -27.70
CA LYS A 27 46.29 -10.45 -27.31
C LYS A 27 46.05 -9.67 -26.00
N PRO A 28 44.92 -8.95 -25.86
CA PRO A 28 44.56 -8.37 -24.58
C PRO A 28 44.51 -9.50 -23.54
N VAL A 29 45.02 -9.22 -22.34
CA VAL A 29 44.89 -10.15 -21.21
C VAL A 29 43.41 -10.39 -20.98
N ASP A 30 42.98 -11.64 -20.89
CA ASP A 30 41.61 -11.99 -20.54
C ASP A 30 41.34 -11.51 -19.10
N THR A 31 40.66 -10.38 -18.99
CA THR A 31 40.27 -9.81 -17.71
C THR A 31 39.01 -10.52 -17.24
N VAL A 32 39.13 -11.28 -16.16
CA VAL A 32 37.98 -11.84 -15.46
C VAL A 32 37.35 -10.74 -14.59
N GLU A 33 36.04 -10.66 -14.58
CA GLU A 33 35.28 -9.69 -13.80
C GLU A 33 34.15 -10.38 -13.03
N VAL A 34 33.86 -9.83 -11.84
CA VAL A 34 32.72 -10.23 -11.02
C VAL A 34 31.64 -9.17 -11.16
N ILE A 35 30.47 -9.56 -11.66
CA ILE A 35 29.34 -8.66 -11.87
C ILE A 35 28.12 -9.09 -11.06
N SER A 36 27.29 -8.11 -10.72
CA SER A 36 26.04 -8.28 -9.98
C SER A 36 24.99 -7.33 -10.53
N GLN A 37 23.74 -7.48 -10.10
CA GLN A 37 22.69 -6.53 -10.39
C GLN A 37 22.94 -5.16 -9.73
N THR A 38 22.45 -4.10 -10.36
CA THR A 38 22.65 -2.71 -9.89
C THR A 38 21.65 -2.30 -8.80
N GLY A 39 20.50 -2.99 -8.67
CA GLY A 39 19.43 -2.66 -7.73
C GLY A 39 19.41 -3.52 -6.46
N PRO A 40 18.63 -3.13 -5.44
CA PRO A 40 18.45 -3.95 -4.25
C PRO A 40 17.65 -5.22 -4.55
N VAL A 41 18.00 -6.33 -3.91
CA VAL A 41 17.17 -7.53 -3.83
C VAL A 41 16.17 -7.33 -2.70
N ILE A 42 14.88 -7.50 -2.96
CA ILE A 42 13.82 -7.40 -1.95
C ILE A 42 13.33 -8.81 -1.60
N SER A 43 13.28 -9.14 -0.32
CA SER A 43 12.73 -10.41 0.17
C SER A 43 11.89 -10.21 1.44
N LEU A 44 10.98 -11.13 1.73
CA LEU A 44 10.20 -11.13 2.96
C LEU A 44 10.79 -12.11 3.98
N VAL A 45 10.59 -11.82 5.27
CA VAL A 45 10.96 -12.73 6.35
C VAL A 45 10.31 -14.10 6.14
N GLY A 46 11.12 -15.15 6.22
CA GLY A 46 10.70 -16.55 6.02
C GLY A 46 10.86 -17.06 4.59
N ASP A 47 10.99 -16.18 3.59
CA ASP A 47 11.18 -16.58 2.20
C ASP A 47 12.62 -17.05 1.95
N ASP A 48 12.84 -17.73 0.82
CA ASP A 48 14.16 -17.95 0.24
C ASP A 48 14.50 -16.82 -0.74
N VAL A 49 15.77 -16.41 -0.80
CA VAL A 49 16.25 -15.35 -1.70
C VAL A 49 17.50 -15.77 -2.43
N ILE A 50 17.69 -15.22 -3.64
CA ILE A 50 18.91 -15.38 -4.43
C ILE A 50 19.61 -14.03 -4.49
N LEU A 51 20.87 -13.99 -4.05
CA LEU A 51 21.75 -12.85 -4.22
C LEU A 51 22.56 -13.09 -5.51
N PRO A 52 22.28 -12.37 -6.59
CA PRO A 52 22.86 -12.67 -7.88
C PRO A 52 24.33 -12.25 -7.93
N CYS A 53 25.17 -13.09 -8.53
CA CYS A 53 26.56 -12.76 -8.82
C CYS A 53 27.08 -13.68 -9.93
N THR A 54 27.81 -13.11 -10.89
CA THR A 54 28.27 -13.82 -12.08
C THR A 54 29.73 -13.51 -12.36
N LEU A 55 30.48 -14.54 -12.73
CA LEU A 55 31.87 -14.48 -13.16
C LEU A 55 31.94 -14.51 -14.69
N ILE A 56 32.46 -13.43 -15.27
CA ILE A 56 32.56 -13.25 -16.73
C ILE A 56 33.97 -12.87 -17.16
N SER A 57 34.25 -13.02 -18.45
CA SER A 57 35.47 -12.58 -19.12
C SER A 57 35.12 -11.96 -20.48
N SER A 58 36.13 -11.48 -21.20
CA SER A 58 36.05 -11.05 -22.60
C SER A 58 35.35 -12.06 -23.51
N ASP A 59 35.57 -13.36 -23.28
CA ASP A 59 35.06 -14.46 -24.11
C ASP A 59 33.74 -15.06 -23.60
N GLY A 60 33.15 -14.49 -22.53
CA GLY A 60 31.88 -14.92 -21.95
C GLY A 60 32.01 -15.49 -20.54
N PRO A 61 31.05 -16.35 -20.10
CA PRO A 61 31.02 -16.86 -18.74
C PRO A 61 32.22 -17.74 -18.42
N VAL A 62 32.75 -17.60 -17.20
CA VAL A 62 33.94 -18.33 -16.75
C VAL A 62 33.52 -19.51 -15.89
N ASN A 63 34.12 -20.68 -16.13
CA ASN A 63 33.87 -21.84 -15.28
C ASN A 63 34.43 -21.63 -13.87
N ALA A 64 33.55 -21.49 -12.89
CA ALA A 64 33.87 -21.27 -11.48
C ALA A 64 33.85 -22.56 -10.63
N ALA A 65 33.64 -23.74 -11.22
CA ALA A 65 33.41 -24.98 -10.45
C ALA A 65 34.61 -25.43 -9.60
N GLN A 66 35.83 -25.06 -10.00
CA GLN A 66 37.08 -25.38 -9.31
C GLN A 66 37.74 -24.15 -8.70
N VAL A 67 37.03 -23.03 -8.65
CA VAL A 67 37.53 -21.75 -8.17
C VAL A 67 36.99 -21.52 -6.76
N ALA A 68 37.82 -20.95 -5.87
CA ALA A 68 37.36 -20.56 -4.54
C ALA A 68 36.41 -19.36 -4.64
N LEU A 69 35.30 -19.37 -3.89
CA LEU A 69 34.27 -18.33 -3.94
C LEU A 69 33.89 -17.91 -2.52
N GLU A 70 33.90 -16.61 -2.27
CA GLU A 70 33.57 -16.05 -0.96
C GLU A 70 32.41 -15.07 -1.05
N TRP A 71 31.44 -15.25 -0.16
CA TRP A 71 30.42 -14.27 0.15
C TRP A 71 30.68 -13.67 1.53
N GLN A 72 30.74 -12.35 1.60
CA GLN A 72 31.07 -11.61 2.81
C GLN A 72 30.06 -10.49 3.07
N ARG A 73 30.08 -10.00 4.31
CA ARG A 73 29.46 -8.73 4.71
C ARG A 73 30.47 -7.95 5.54
N ALA A 74 30.55 -6.64 5.32
CA ALA A 74 31.52 -5.78 6.01
C ALA A 74 31.28 -5.67 7.53
N ASP A 75 30.03 -5.87 7.97
CA ASP A 75 29.65 -5.82 9.39
C ASP A 75 29.86 -7.14 10.14
N LEU A 76 30.29 -8.20 9.44
CA LEU A 76 30.57 -9.51 10.02
C LEU A 76 32.07 -9.79 10.02
N LYS A 77 32.56 -10.41 11.09
CA LYS A 77 33.95 -10.90 11.19
C LYS A 77 34.19 -12.19 10.42
N GLN A 78 33.12 -12.91 10.12
CA GLN A 78 33.13 -14.24 9.52
C GLN A 78 32.35 -14.20 8.21
N GLU A 79 32.74 -15.05 7.28
CA GLU A 79 32.11 -15.18 5.96
C GLU A 79 30.65 -15.64 6.05
N VAL A 80 29.86 -15.18 5.07
CA VAL A 80 28.47 -15.61 4.89
C VAL A 80 28.44 -16.99 4.25
N HIS A 81 29.34 -17.25 3.30
CA HIS A 81 29.46 -18.53 2.62
C HIS A 81 30.84 -18.63 1.97
N PHE A 82 31.43 -19.82 2.00
CA PHE A 82 32.71 -20.10 1.34
C PHE A 82 32.64 -21.44 0.62
N TYR A 83 33.11 -21.43 -0.63
CA TYR A 83 33.19 -22.60 -1.48
C TYR A 83 34.65 -22.79 -1.89
N THR A 84 35.20 -23.96 -1.62
CA THR A 84 36.58 -24.34 -1.94
C THR A 84 36.68 -25.86 -2.12
N ASP A 85 37.68 -26.36 -2.82
CA ASP A 85 37.88 -27.80 -3.08
C ASP A 85 36.61 -28.49 -3.64
N SER A 86 35.89 -27.75 -4.49
CA SER A 86 34.63 -28.17 -5.10
C SER A 86 33.49 -28.52 -4.11
N ARG A 87 33.48 -27.90 -2.92
CA ARG A 87 32.46 -28.08 -1.90
C ARG A 87 32.22 -26.81 -1.08
N ASP A 88 31.05 -26.74 -0.46
CA ASP A 88 30.75 -25.70 0.53
C ASP A 88 31.53 -25.97 1.82
N SER A 89 32.18 -24.94 2.37
CA SER A 89 32.93 -24.98 3.63
C SER A 89 32.15 -24.27 4.74
N ASN A 90 31.95 -24.96 5.86
CA ASN A 90 31.21 -24.43 7.01
C ASN A 90 32.13 -24.08 8.21
N VAL A 91 33.46 -24.21 8.05
CA VAL A 91 34.43 -24.12 9.16
C VAL A 91 34.40 -22.73 9.80
N ASP A 92 34.65 -21.70 8.99
CA ASP A 92 34.72 -20.30 9.42
C ASP A 92 33.43 -19.51 9.13
N GLN A 93 32.41 -20.20 8.61
CA GLN A 93 31.12 -19.60 8.29
C GLN A 93 30.43 -19.06 9.53
N ASN A 94 29.91 -17.83 9.41
CA ASN A 94 29.16 -17.15 10.44
C ASN A 94 27.95 -18.01 10.90
N PRO A 95 27.77 -18.24 12.21
CA PRO A 95 26.71 -19.10 12.74
C PRO A 95 25.29 -18.75 12.29
N SER A 96 24.99 -17.48 12.01
CA SER A 96 23.67 -17.04 11.54
C SER A 96 23.29 -17.54 10.15
N TYR A 97 24.27 -18.00 9.36
CA TYR A 97 24.13 -18.45 7.98
C TYR A 97 24.36 -19.95 7.78
N ARG A 98 24.88 -20.65 8.79
CA ARG A 98 25.13 -22.10 8.73
C ARG A 98 23.86 -22.87 8.39
N GLY A 99 23.94 -23.72 7.38
CA GLY A 99 22.82 -24.53 6.89
C GLY A 99 21.73 -23.74 6.17
N ARG A 100 21.92 -22.44 5.93
CA ARG A 100 20.97 -21.56 5.24
C ARG A 100 21.48 -21.06 3.89
N THR A 101 22.72 -21.30 3.55
CA THR A 101 23.32 -20.80 2.31
C THR A 101 23.84 -21.92 1.41
N SER A 102 23.72 -21.73 0.10
CA SER A 102 24.21 -22.67 -0.90
C SER A 102 24.44 -21.99 -2.25
N LEU A 103 25.41 -22.48 -3.01
CA LEU A 103 25.60 -22.11 -4.42
C LEU A 103 24.83 -23.04 -5.38
N PHE A 104 24.60 -22.56 -6.60
CA PHE A 104 24.03 -23.37 -7.68
C PHE A 104 25.13 -24.19 -8.37
N ARG A 105 25.50 -25.33 -7.78
CA ARG A 105 26.65 -26.14 -8.22
C ARG A 105 26.67 -26.47 -9.72
N GLU A 106 25.50 -26.74 -10.30
CA GLU A 106 25.36 -27.08 -11.72
C GLU A 106 25.61 -25.89 -12.65
N GLU A 107 25.45 -24.67 -12.15
CA GLU A 107 25.58 -23.41 -12.89
C GLU A 107 26.94 -22.74 -12.70
N LEU A 108 27.79 -23.26 -11.80
CA LEU A 108 29.17 -22.77 -11.62
C LEU A 108 29.98 -22.87 -12.91
N LYS A 109 29.74 -23.89 -13.74
CA LYS A 109 30.36 -24.06 -15.06
C LYS A 109 30.00 -22.94 -16.05
N ASN A 110 28.87 -22.28 -15.81
CA ASN A 110 28.34 -21.16 -16.59
C ASN A 110 28.64 -19.81 -15.90
N GLY A 111 29.56 -19.78 -14.93
CA GLY A 111 29.94 -18.56 -14.21
C GLY A 111 28.92 -18.04 -13.21
N ASN A 112 27.83 -18.75 -12.96
CA ASN A 112 26.84 -18.33 -11.97
C ASN A 112 27.33 -18.67 -10.56
N ILE A 113 27.71 -17.65 -9.80
CA ILE A 113 28.22 -17.75 -8.43
C ILE A 113 27.23 -17.14 -7.42
N SER A 114 25.96 -17.08 -7.80
CA SER A 114 24.87 -16.52 -6.99
C SER A 114 24.66 -17.34 -5.72
N LEU A 115 24.36 -16.64 -4.63
CA LEU A 115 24.09 -17.27 -3.33
C LEU A 115 22.59 -17.44 -3.13
N LYS A 116 22.15 -18.67 -2.87
CA LYS A 116 20.84 -18.92 -2.30
C LYS A 116 20.94 -18.77 -0.78
N LEU A 117 20.07 -17.95 -0.18
CA LEU A 117 19.89 -17.82 1.27
C LEU A 117 18.44 -18.24 1.63
N THR A 118 18.29 -19.18 2.54
CA THR A 118 16.98 -19.72 2.94
C THR A 118 16.46 -19.14 4.24
N SER A 119 15.12 -19.12 4.37
CA SER A 119 14.41 -18.66 5.57
C SER A 119 14.89 -17.30 6.09
N VAL A 120 14.83 -16.28 5.22
CA VAL A 120 15.35 -14.93 5.44
C VAL A 120 14.87 -14.33 6.77
N LYS A 121 15.76 -13.64 7.47
CA LYS A 121 15.53 -12.94 8.73
C LYS A 121 15.77 -11.45 8.56
N LEU A 122 15.18 -10.62 9.43
CA LEU A 122 15.42 -9.17 9.41
C LEU A 122 16.92 -8.82 9.57
N SER A 123 17.67 -9.61 10.35
CA SER A 123 19.13 -9.44 10.54
C SER A 123 19.95 -9.72 9.28
N ASP A 124 19.37 -10.41 8.29
CA ASP A 124 20.06 -10.70 7.04
C ASP A 124 20.06 -9.49 6.10
N ALA A 125 19.28 -8.43 6.38
CA ALA A 125 19.35 -7.19 5.64
C ALA A 125 20.76 -6.58 5.71
N GLY A 126 21.24 -6.04 4.59
CA GLY A 126 22.57 -5.43 4.50
C GLY A 126 23.20 -5.56 3.12
N ASN A 127 24.46 -5.11 3.05
CA ASN A 127 25.26 -5.17 1.83
C ASN A 127 26.17 -6.39 1.86
N TYR A 128 26.01 -7.25 0.87
CA TYR A 128 26.82 -8.42 0.63
C TYR A 128 27.85 -8.13 -0.45
N SER A 129 28.99 -8.78 -0.38
CA SER A 129 29.96 -8.83 -1.47
C SER A 129 30.25 -10.26 -1.86
N CYS A 130 30.31 -10.50 -3.16
CA CYS A 130 30.83 -11.74 -3.74
C CYS A 130 32.17 -11.44 -4.38
N TYR A 131 33.16 -12.29 -4.13
CA TYR A 131 34.44 -12.19 -4.81
C TYR A 131 35.16 -13.52 -4.91
N VAL A 132 36.14 -13.56 -5.81
CA VAL A 132 36.95 -14.72 -6.10
C VAL A 132 38.36 -14.48 -5.56
N PRO A 133 38.85 -15.23 -4.55
CA PRO A 133 40.14 -14.95 -3.92
C PRO A 133 41.36 -15.07 -4.84
N SER A 134 41.25 -15.85 -5.93
CA SER A 134 42.31 -15.95 -6.94
C SER A 134 42.38 -14.75 -7.89
N LEU A 135 41.39 -13.86 -7.84
CA LEU A 135 41.39 -12.58 -8.57
C LEU A 135 41.91 -11.45 -7.67
N ASP A 136 42.14 -10.28 -8.28
CA ASP A 136 42.46 -9.09 -7.50
C ASP A 136 41.33 -8.80 -6.49
N LYS A 137 41.70 -8.43 -5.27
CA LYS A 137 40.75 -8.11 -4.19
C LYS A 137 39.84 -6.93 -4.55
N GLU A 138 40.23 -6.10 -5.51
CA GLU A 138 39.40 -5.01 -6.03
C GLU A 138 38.27 -5.52 -6.96
N GLN A 139 38.35 -6.74 -7.49
CA GLN A 139 37.32 -7.35 -8.31
C GLN A 139 36.25 -8.03 -7.45
N LYS A 140 35.37 -7.22 -6.87
CA LYS A 140 34.18 -7.68 -6.13
C LYS A 140 32.91 -7.06 -6.69
N ALA A 141 31.81 -7.80 -6.62
CA ALA A 141 30.49 -7.22 -6.85
C ALA A 141 29.70 -7.13 -5.55
N PHE A 142 28.81 -6.14 -5.47
CA PHE A 142 28.00 -5.88 -4.30
C PHE A 142 26.52 -6.19 -4.58
N VAL A 143 25.83 -6.67 -3.55
CA VAL A 143 24.38 -6.90 -3.56
C VAL A 143 23.79 -6.33 -2.28
N GLN A 144 22.84 -5.41 -2.40
CA GLN A 144 22.06 -4.94 -1.27
C GLN A 144 20.82 -5.82 -1.08
N LEU A 145 20.69 -6.47 0.08
CA LEU A 145 19.47 -7.18 0.47
C LEU A 145 18.61 -6.31 1.38
N VAL A 146 17.39 -6.01 0.92
CA VAL A 146 16.34 -5.34 1.70
C VAL A 146 15.34 -6.39 2.15
N VAL A 147 15.17 -6.53 3.47
CA VAL A 147 14.25 -7.50 4.06
C VAL A 147 13.02 -6.78 4.60
N GLY A 148 11.84 -7.25 4.20
CA GLY A 148 10.56 -6.80 4.72
C GLY A 148 9.84 -7.85 5.57
N ALA A 149 8.90 -7.41 6.39
CA ALA A 149 7.93 -8.29 7.04
C ALA A 149 6.54 -7.71 6.81
N VAL A 150 5.57 -8.56 6.49
CA VAL A 150 4.18 -8.18 6.20
C VAL A 150 3.23 -9.16 6.86
N SER A 151 2.04 -8.70 7.20
CA SER A 151 0.98 -9.54 7.76
C SER A 151 -0.38 -9.16 7.21
N GLN A 152 -1.37 -10.03 7.39
CA GLN A 152 -2.73 -9.74 6.94
C GLN A 152 -3.42 -8.79 7.95
N PRO A 153 -4.00 -7.66 7.53
CA PRO A 153 -4.82 -6.84 8.42
C PRO A 153 -6.10 -7.58 8.84
N VAL A 154 -6.56 -7.32 10.06
CA VAL A 154 -7.81 -7.90 10.58
C VAL A 154 -8.76 -6.76 10.90
N ILE A 155 -9.99 -6.86 10.41
CA ILE A 155 -11.06 -5.90 10.68
C ILE A 155 -12.00 -6.49 11.74
N SER A 156 -12.39 -5.65 12.69
CA SER A 156 -13.35 -5.94 13.76
C SER A 156 -14.41 -4.85 13.82
N VAL A 157 -15.65 -5.23 14.10
CA VAL A 157 -16.78 -4.32 14.27
C VAL A 157 -16.89 -3.97 15.75
N LEU A 158 -16.72 -2.69 16.11
CA LEU A 158 -16.83 -2.25 17.50
C LEU A 158 -18.28 -1.95 17.91
N GLY A 159 -19.12 -1.61 16.93
CA GLY A 159 -20.55 -1.38 17.14
C GLY A 159 -21.05 -0.08 16.51
N PRO A 160 -22.34 0.23 16.70
CA PRO A 160 -22.93 1.45 16.18
C PRO A 160 -22.41 2.69 16.93
N LYS A 161 -22.22 3.78 16.21
CA LYS A 161 -21.89 5.12 16.75
C LYS A 161 -22.56 6.18 15.90
N ASP A 162 -23.33 7.05 16.54
CA ASP A 162 -24.15 8.07 15.87
C ASP A 162 -25.06 7.43 14.80
N ASP A 163 -24.93 7.84 13.53
CA ASP A 163 -25.67 7.28 12.39
C ASP A 163 -24.89 6.22 11.59
N GLY A 164 -23.76 5.74 12.13
CA GLY A 164 -22.86 4.80 11.47
C GLY A 164 -22.41 3.63 12.35
N VAL A 165 -21.38 2.93 11.87
CA VAL A 165 -20.75 1.79 12.54
C VAL A 165 -19.25 2.06 12.65
N VAL A 166 -18.67 1.77 13.81
CA VAL A 166 -17.23 1.88 14.03
C VAL A 166 -16.56 0.57 13.66
N LEU A 167 -15.63 0.66 12.73
CA LEU A 167 -14.74 -0.43 12.34
C LEU A 167 -13.34 -0.16 12.89
N LYS A 168 -12.71 -1.20 13.43
CA LYS A 168 -11.32 -1.18 13.86
C LYS A 168 -10.53 -2.16 13.03
N CYS A 169 -9.43 -1.69 12.44
CA CYS A 169 -8.48 -2.54 11.75
C CYS A 169 -7.14 -2.53 12.47
N GLU A 170 -6.54 -3.71 12.57
CA GLU A 170 -5.27 -3.94 13.23
C GLU A 170 -4.40 -4.87 12.39
N SER A 171 -3.11 -4.53 12.26
CA SER A 171 -2.14 -5.38 11.57
C SER A 171 -0.76 -5.24 12.20
N GLY A 172 -0.18 -6.36 12.65
CA GLY A 172 1.07 -6.40 13.41
C GLY A 172 2.19 -7.16 12.72
N GLY A 173 3.44 -6.87 13.09
CA GLY A 173 4.61 -7.60 12.59
C GLY A 173 5.21 -7.05 11.29
N TRP A 174 4.95 -5.79 10.96
CA TRP A 174 5.44 -5.14 9.75
C TRP A 174 6.88 -4.64 9.89
N TYR A 175 7.66 -4.68 8.83
CA TYR A 175 8.96 -4.01 8.79
C TYR A 175 9.36 -3.70 7.34
N PRO A 176 9.82 -2.47 7.02
CA PRO A 176 9.86 -1.30 7.88
C PRO A 176 8.45 -0.71 8.09
N GLU A 177 8.36 0.49 8.63
CA GLU A 177 7.08 1.12 9.01
C GLU A 177 6.08 1.17 7.85
N PRO A 178 4.85 0.61 8.02
CA PRO A 178 3.81 0.66 7.00
C PRO A 178 2.88 1.86 7.19
N LYS A 179 2.09 2.16 6.15
CA LYS A 179 0.99 3.14 6.20
C LYS A 179 -0.36 2.44 6.07
N MET A 180 -1.27 2.73 6.99
CA MET A 180 -2.65 2.23 6.98
C MET A 180 -3.59 3.24 6.32
N THR A 181 -4.62 2.78 5.62
CA THR A 181 -5.65 3.62 5.01
C THR A 181 -6.96 2.85 4.89
N TRP A 182 -8.07 3.51 5.18
CA TRP A 182 -9.41 2.98 4.95
C TRP A 182 -9.96 3.39 3.59
N LEU A 183 -10.60 2.46 2.89
CA LEU A 183 -11.22 2.68 1.59
C LEU A 183 -12.66 2.16 1.57
N ASP A 184 -13.49 2.77 0.74
CA ASP A 184 -14.80 2.24 0.38
C ASP A 184 -14.70 1.17 -0.73
N SER A 185 -15.85 0.69 -1.22
CA SER A 185 -15.94 -0.30 -2.31
C SER A 185 -15.35 0.17 -3.63
N ASP A 186 -15.30 1.48 -3.85
CA ASP A 186 -14.91 2.11 -5.10
C ASP A 186 -13.42 2.52 -5.08
N GLY A 187 -12.75 2.30 -3.94
CA GLY A 187 -11.35 2.63 -3.72
C GLY A 187 -11.12 4.07 -3.28
N SER A 188 -12.18 4.81 -2.93
CA SER A 188 -12.06 6.17 -2.39
C SER A 188 -11.62 6.12 -0.94
N ILE A 189 -10.74 7.06 -0.56
CA ILE A 189 -10.21 7.14 0.80
C ILE A 189 -11.30 7.67 1.74
N LEU A 190 -11.54 6.93 2.82
CA LEU A 190 -12.47 7.33 3.86
C LEU A 190 -11.78 8.27 4.86
N PRO A 191 -12.49 9.25 5.44
CA PRO A 191 -11.96 10.08 6.51
C PRO A 191 -11.73 9.22 7.76
N ASP A 192 -10.48 8.91 8.05
CA ASP A 192 -10.06 8.09 9.17
C ASP A 192 -9.50 8.91 10.35
N GLY A 193 -9.56 8.32 11.55
CA GLY A 193 -8.88 8.86 12.72
C GLY A 193 -7.36 8.70 12.61
N PRO A 194 -6.58 9.26 13.57
CA PRO A 194 -5.14 9.04 13.60
C PRO A 194 -4.84 7.53 13.66
N THR A 195 -3.91 7.07 12.83
CA THR A 195 -3.38 5.70 12.93
C THR A 195 -2.46 5.63 14.15
N GLU A 196 -2.73 4.69 15.05
CA GLU A 196 -1.84 4.35 16.14
C GLU A 196 -0.78 3.36 15.62
N THR A 197 0.49 3.72 15.79
CA THR A 197 1.62 2.87 15.42
C THR A 197 2.42 2.51 16.66
N GLN A 198 2.60 1.21 16.91
CA GLN A 198 3.43 0.69 18.00
C GLN A 198 4.56 -0.17 17.45
N LYS A 199 5.75 -0.07 18.06
CA LYS A 199 6.92 -0.87 17.70
C LYS A 199 7.22 -1.91 18.77
N ASP A 200 7.42 -3.16 18.37
CA ASP A 200 7.79 -4.26 19.26
C ASP A 200 9.29 -4.26 19.58
N ALA A 201 9.71 -5.11 20.53
CA ALA A 201 11.12 -5.25 20.92
C ALA A 201 12.03 -5.76 19.79
N ALA A 202 11.47 -6.45 18.79
CA ALA A 202 12.19 -6.90 17.59
C ALA A 202 12.24 -5.82 16.50
N GLY A 203 11.68 -4.64 16.76
CA GLY A 203 11.65 -3.50 15.85
C GLY A 203 10.56 -3.55 14.78
N ARG A 204 9.58 -4.46 14.88
CA ARG A 204 8.44 -4.57 13.96
C ARG A 204 7.28 -3.68 14.39
N TYR A 205 6.53 -3.21 13.42
CA TYR A 205 5.45 -2.26 13.58
C TYR A 205 4.09 -2.95 13.64
N THR A 206 3.22 -2.43 14.49
CA THR A 206 1.80 -2.76 14.56
C THR A 206 1.01 -1.48 14.36
N VAL A 207 0.15 -1.47 13.35
CA VAL A 207 -0.73 -0.35 13.03
C VAL A 207 -2.16 -0.67 13.43
N ARG A 208 -2.85 0.33 13.99
CA ARG A 208 -4.24 0.26 14.43
C ARG A 208 -4.94 1.53 14.01
N GLY A 209 -6.15 1.39 13.48
CA GLY A 209 -6.93 2.54 13.04
C GLY A 209 -8.42 2.25 13.09
N GLU A 210 -9.19 3.27 13.46
CA GLU A 210 -10.64 3.22 13.55
C GLU A 210 -11.27 4.19 12.56
N VAL A 211 -12.40 3.78 11.98
CA VAL A 211 -13.21 4.61 11.08
C VAL A 211 -14.67 4.44 11.41
N THR A 212 -15.44 5.52 11.33
CA THR A 212 -16.91 5.47 11.44
C THR A 212 -17.49 5.53 10.03
N VAL A 213 -18.16 4.45 9.62
CA VAL A 213 -18.73 4.32 8.27
C VAL A 213 -20.24 4.42 8.29
N LYS A 214 -20.81 5.04 7.25
CA LYS A 214 -22.27 5.11 7.05
C LYS A 214 -22.71 4.02 6.09
N LYS A 215 -24.01 3.72 6.10
CA LYS A 215 -24.62 2.75 5.19
C LYS A 215 -24.41 3.20 3.73
N THR A 216 -23.96 2.28 2.89
CA THR A 216 -23.81 2.45 1.44
C THR A 216 -24.65 1.40 0.71
N GLU A 217 -24.63 1.37 -0.63
CA GLU A 217 -25.37 0.35 -1.39
C GLU A 217 -24.80 -1.07 -1.16
N ASN A 218 -23.48 -1.17 -0.97
CA ASN A 218 -22.78 -2.45 -0.87
C ASN A 218 -22.25 -2.76 0.55
N ASN A 219 -22.18 -1.76 1.44
CA ASN A 219 -21.63 -1.86 2.81
C ASN A 219 -20.26 -2.56 2.89
N ARG A 220 -19.43 -2.34 1.87
CA ARG A 220 -18.11 -2.93 1.73
C ARG A 220 -17.03 -1.92 2.07
N PHE A 221 -16.12 -2.32 2.95
CA PHE A 221 -15.03 -1.46 3.41
C PHE A 221 -13.72 -2.22 3.41
N ILE A 222 -12.65 -1.54 3.02
CA ILE A 222 -11.33 -2.13 2.86
C ILE A 222 -10.36 -1.45 3.81
N CYS A 223 -9.63 -2.25 4.58
CA CYS A 223 -8.46 -1.81 5.30
C CYS A 223 -7.21 -2.14 4.47
N ARG A 224 -6.50 -1.11 4.01
CA ARG A 224 -5.26 -1.23 3.25
C ARG A 224 -4.07 -0.90 4.14
N VAL A 225 -3.08 -1.79 4.17
CA VAL A 225 -1.77 -1.56 4.79
C VAL A 225 -0.71 -1.64 3.70
N ASN A 226 0.02 -0.54 3.49
CA ASN A 226 0.98 -0.36 2.41
C ASN A 226 2.38 -0.07 2.96
N GLN A 227 3.36 -0.83 2.48
CA GLN A 227 4.77 -0.64 2.74
C GLN A 227 5.46 -0.10 1.48
N GLN A 228 5.48 1.23 1.34
CA GLN A 228 5.95 1.93 0.15
C GLN A 228 7.42 1.61 -0.19
N GLN A 229 8.28 1.46 0.82
CA GLN A 229 9.72 1.24 0.62
C GLN A 229 10.04 -0.06 -0.13
N ILE A 230 9.16 -1.06 -0.08
CA ILE A 230 9.33 -2.34 -0.79
C ILE A 230 8.15 -2.68 -1.71
N ASN A 231 7.26 -1.72 -1.96
CA ASN A 231 6.06 -1.88 -2.80
C ASN A 231 5.20 -3.11 -2.43
N LYS A 232 4.96 -3.33 -1.13
CA LYS A 232 4.07 -4.41 -0.66
C LYS A 232 2.79 -3.84 -0.07
N ILE A 233 1.66 -4.41 -0.48
CA ILE A 233 0.33 -4.00 -0.04
C ILE A 233 -0.41 -5.25 0.48
N LYS A 234 -1.13 -5.08 1.59
CA LYS A 234 -2.08 -6.08 2.11
C LYS A 234 -3.40 -5.40 2.40
N GLU A 235 -4.48 -6.08 2.04
CA GLU A 235 -5.84 -5.57 2.16
C GLU A 235 -6.76 -6.63 2.72
N THR A 236 -7.67 -6.20 3.59
CA THR A 236 -8.80 -7.02 4.05
C THR A 236 -10.08 -6.28 3.77
N LEU A 237 -11.06 -7.01 3.24
CA LEU A 237 -12.41 -6.54 2.97
C LEU A 237 -13.34 -7.01 4.10
N ILE A 238 -14.27 -6.15 4.50
CA ILE A 238 -15.41 -6.52 5.35
C ILE A 238 -16.72 -6.13 4.67
N ASP A 239 -17.70 -7.04 4.72
CA ASP A 239 -19.09 -6.80 4.33
C ASP A 239 -19.89 -6.59 5.63
N VAL A 240 -20.35 -5.35 5.87
CA VAL A 240 -21.08 -4.99 7.10
C VAL A 240 -22.57 -5.24 6.88
N PRO A 241 -23.23 -6.09 7.71
CA PRO A 241 -24.66 -6.34 7.58
C PRO A 241 -25.49 -5.07 7.78
N ASP A 242 -26.60 -4.99 7.06
CA ASP A 242 -27.52 -3.85 7.11
C ASP A 242 -28.07 -3.57 8.51
N GLU A 243 -28.19 -4.61 9.34
CA GLU A 243 -28.70 -4.53 10.71
C GLU A 243 -27.73 -3.85 11.68
N ALA A 244 -26.43 -3.79 11.33
CA ALA A 244 -25.42 -3.15 12.16
C ALA A 244 -25.57 -1.62 12.18
N PHE A 245 -26.15 -1.04 11.12
CA PHE A 245 -26.38 0.40 11.02
C PHE A 245 -27.61 0.81 11.83
N ALA A 246 -27.48 1.89 12.61
CA ALA A 246 -28.60 2.43 13.37
C ALA A 246 -29.77 2.77 12.44
N LYS A 247 -30.97 2.29 12.78
CA LYS A 247 -32.17 2.59 11.99
C LYS A 247 -32.48 4.08 12.09
N SER A 248 -32.54 4.76 10.95
CA SER A 248 -33.01 6.14 10.88
C SER A 248 -34.47 6.22 11.35
N HIS A 249 -34.72 6.94 12.44
CA HIS A 249 -36.06 7.24 12.92
C HIS A 249 -36.71 8.43 12.19
N GLY A 250 -36.05 9.01 11.19
CA GLY A 250 -36.52 10.24 10.51
C GLY A 250 -37.92 10.12 9.92
N GLY A 251 -38.25 8.98 9.30
CA GLY A 251 -39.58 8.73 8.76
C GLY A 251 -40.67 8.61 9.83
N LEU A 252 -40.35 7.99 10.97
CA LEU A 252 -41.27 7.89 12.12
C LEU A 252 -41.51 9.27 12.74
N ILE A 253 -40.46 10.07 12.93
CA ILE A 253 -40.56 11.42 13.49
C ILE A 253 -41.36 12.33 12.55
N ALA A 254 -41.07 12.32 11.26
CA ALA A 254 -41.82 13.11 10.26
C ALA A 254 -43.30 12.70 10.20
N GLY A 255 -43.60 11.40 10.24
CA GLY A 255 -44.97 10.89 10.27
C GLY A 255 -45.73 11.35 11.51
N VAL A 256 -45.12 11.30 12.69
CA VAL A 256 -45.71 11.80 13.94
C VAL A 256 -45.96 13.31 13.87
N LEU A 257 -45.00 14.10 13.37
CA LEU A 257 -45.17 15.54 13.23
C LEU A 257 -46.31 15.90 12.28
N ILE A 258 -46.44 15.21 11.14
CA ILE A 258 -47.55 15.40 10.20
C ILE A 258 -48.90 15.05 10.87
N ALA A 259 -48.95 13.94 11.61
CA ALA A 259 -50.18 13.53 12.31
C ALA A 259 -50.59 14.55 13.38
N VAL A 260 -49.64 15.09 14.14
CA VAL A 260 -49.90 16.14 15.14
C VAL A 260 -50.40 17.40 14.47
N LEU A 261 -49.74 17.88 13.41
CA LEU A 261 -50.16 19.05 12.64
C LEU A 261 -51.58 18.87 12.06
N HIS A 262 -51.88 17.70 11.52
CA HIS A 262 -53.20 17.38 11.01
C HIS A 262 -54.26 17.43 12.12
N SER A 263 -53.97 16.85 13.29
CA SER A 263 -54.87 16.87 14.45
C SER A 263 -55.13 18.29 14.97
N CYS A 264 -54.10 19.14 15.04
CA CYS A 264 -54.22 20.56 15.39
C CYS A 264 -55.03 21.33 14.35
N CYS A 265 -54.88 21.02 13.06
CA CYS A 265 -55.65 21.65 12.00
C CYS A 265 -57.15 21.25 12.08
N CYS A 266 -57.43 19.99 12.36
CA CYS A 266 -58.79 19.49 12.59
C CYS A 266 -59.44 20.14 13.83
N SER A 267 -58.73 20.20 14.95
CA SER A 267 -59.25 20.82 16.18
C SER A 267 -59.49 22.32 16.01
N TRP A 268 -58.61 23.03 15.31
CA TRP A 268 -58.79 24.43 14.94
C TRP A 268 -60.02 24.64 14.05
N ARG A 269 -60.20 23.81 13.01
CA ARG A 269 -61.42 23.85 12.16
C ARG A 269 -62.69 23.60 12.96
N CYS A 270 -62.70 22.59 13.84
CA CYS A 270 -63.83 22.32 14.72
C CYS A 270 -64.13 23.51 15.67
N TRP A 271 -63.09 24.14 16.23
CA TRP A 271 -63.23 25.32 17.07
C TRP A 271 -63.83 26.51 16.30
N CYS A 272 -63.32 26.81 15.09
CA CYS A 272 -63.89 27.86 14.23
C CYS A 272 -65.38 27.61 13.90
N LEU A 273 -65.74 26.39 13.51
CA LEU A 273 -67.13 26.01 13.24
C LEU A 273 -68.03 26.13 14.49
N HIS A 274 -67.49 25.82 15.67
CA HIS A 274 -68.21 26.01 16.93
C HIS A 274 -68.45 27.49 17.24
N VAL A 275 -67.45 28.35 17.03
CA VAL A 275 -67.56 29.81 17.19
C VAL A 275 -68.57 30.40 16.21
N GLU A 276 -68.55 29.98 14.95
CA GLU A 276 -69.54 30.41 13.94
C GLU A 276 -70.96 29.96 14.30
N ARG A 277 -71.14 28.72 14.78
CA ARG A 277 -72.45 28.26 15.30
C ARG A 277 -72.96 29.10 16.47
N LYS A 278 -72.07 29.53 17.38
CA LYS A 278 -72.45 30.45 18.47
C LYS A 278 -72.82 31.83 17.93
N LYS A 279 -72.11 32.37 16.93
CA LYS A 279 -72.47 33.64 16.27
C LYS A 279 -73.80 33.56 15.51
N SER A 280 -74.07 32.46 14.80
CA SER A 280 -75.34 32.20 14.11
C SER A 280 -76.53 32.06 15.06
N LYS A 281 -76.34 31.42 16.23
CA LYS A 281 -77.39 31.38 17.28
C LYS A 281 -77.67 32.74 17.91
N PHE A 282 -76.71 33.67 17.89
CA PHE A 282 -76.88 35.04 18.39
C PHE A 282 -77.36 36.03 17.32
N ASN A 283 -77.36 35.68 16.03
CA ASN A 283 -77.76 36.58 14.94
C ASN A 283 -78.72 35.90 13.96
N LEU A 284 -80.03 35.97 14.25
CA LEU A 284 -81.17 36.15 13.30
C LEU A 284 -82.53 36.12 14.04
N PRO A 285 -83.53 36.95 13.67
CA PRO A 285 -83.57 38.42 13.64
C PRO A 285 -84.70 38.97 14.54
N SER A 286 -84.50 40.13 15.19
CA SER A 286 -85.59 40.89 15.81
C SER A 286 -85.61 42.35 15.35
N ILE A 287 -85.42 42.58 14.06
CA ILE A 287 -85.66 43.88 13.43
C ILE A 287 -86.32 43.65 12.06
N LEU A 288 -87.57 43.19 12.07
CA LEU A 288 -88.44 43.28 10.89
C LEU A 288 -89.93 43.44 11.28
N ASN A 289 -90.23 44.06 12.42
CA ASN A 289 -91.61 44.39 12.82
C ASN A 289 -91.74 45.74 13.56
N TYR A 290 -90.91 46.74 13.23
CA TYR A 290 -91.10 48.10 13.76
C TYR A 290 -91.06 49.22 12.72
N SER A 291 -90.71 48.93 11.46
CA SER A 291 -90.64 49.95 10.40
C SER A 291 -91.81 49.94 9.41
N GLN A 292 -92.88 49.18 9.67
CA GLN A 292 -94.12 49.23 8.86
C GLN A 292 -95.31 49.87 9.58
N GLU A 293 -95.18 50.27 10.85
CA GLU A 293 -96.23 51.03 11.57
C GLU A 293 -96.02 52.56 11.55
N ILE A 294 -94.92 53.07 11.00
CA ILE A 294 -94.60 54.51 11.01
C ILE A 294 -94.91 55.22 9.67
N THR A 295 -95.17 54.50 8.57
CA THR A 295 -95.52 55.09 7.27
C THR A 295 -97.02 55.15 6.96
N GLN A 296 -97.90 54.78 7.89
CA GLN A 296 -99.35 54.99 7.76
C GLN A 296 -99.94 56.05 8.73
N ASN A 297 -99.16 56.62 9.65
CA ASN A 297 -99.64 57.64 10.60
C ASN A 297 -99.13 59.07 10.35
N SER A 298 -98.48 59.35 9.21
CA SER A 298 -98.03 60.71 8.85
C SER A 298 -98.70 61.28 7.59
N ALA A 299 -99.85 60.74 7.20
CA ALA A 299 -100.70 61.26 6.13
C ALA A 299 -102.17 61.43 6.59
N SER A 300 -102.39 62.02 7.77
CA SER A 300 -103.68 62.63 8.15
C SER A 300 -103.51 63.45 9.43
N GLN A 301 -103.97 64.71 9.42
CA GLN A 301 -103.80 65.80 10.41
C GLN A 301 -102.50 66.60 10.18
N SER A 302 -102.44 67.83 9.63
CA SER A 302 -103.39 68.94 9.45
C SER A 302 -104.18 69.31 10.71
N ASN A 303 -103.80 70.40 11.40
CA ASN A 303 -104.65 71.56 11.68
C ASN A 303 -104.14 72.38 12.88
N VAL A 304 -104.15 73.71 12.66
CA VAL A 304 -103.86 74.86 13.54
C VAL A 304 -102.39 75.24 13.70
#